data_AF-A0A3B8UL25-F1
#
_entry.id   AF-A0A3B8UL25-F1
#
_cell.length_a   1.000
_cell.length_b   1.000
_cell.length_c   1.000
_cell.angle_alpha   90.00
_cell.angle_beta   90.00
_cell.angle_gamma   90.00
#
_symmetry.space_group_name_H-M   'P 1'
#
loop_
_entity.id
_entity.type
_entity.pdbx_description
1 polymer ?
#
loop_
_entity_poly.entity_id
_entity_poly.type
_entity_poly.pdbx_seq_one_letter_code
_entity_poly.pdbx_strand_id
1 'polypeptide(L)'
;QVSATAARDAAVSAKDGAETARGQAQSSATAAATSASSAAASATTAGEKATAASGSAVTAATKAGEALSYAYDAATSAANAQGAAESIATSIEGLEARTAHTEADIIDLENALANETMARAEAVGQLTARSIHKTNLIDNPSGAGAFRGWSKEGSPASYVDDDRLAGRIFVVYGYMVSQVYPAAPGDQHSLGFMASPVGDGGHVRLQYVTPGGLVEGVYVDAGGGAIDERRRSSAPSTAPAGTTGFRLVVAAPAGGLLPVWGIKVNFGSVAADFSDDYSTTVLAATVTDQSLAIVDLENQQRLASFRKIAEASGAAPAYYEFVSSTSGGYAAIAAPLVALLNSIPGGDPLVAMQAIAGEVFFPRPVYVDLGGRRLIVGPGNGWVLWFGPDTINAEGATRTNGYFALGTDGKVYYGSAELGGGGGDSALRSTIGGSAGAATHGATWVNAGTTTFSNLPAGGTIKIFASGNAQGGMTVEGSGLGTTVNGEARVLRGTTVLATGQLIASVAGGDASASILIPTTPINAGATGAVTLTMQIRSTTANKDIGGTGMTTQIYAEWTKNG
;
A
#
# COMPACT_ATOMS: atom_id res chain seq x y z
N GLN A 1 143.78 -78.67 -20.56
CA GLN A 1 143.54 -77.21 -20.70
C GLN A 1 142.36 -76.89 -21.63
N VAL A 2 142.24 -77.52 -22.81
CA VAL A 2 141.17 -77.18 -23.79
C VAL A 2 139.72 -77.42 -23.30
N SER A 3 139.43 -78.49 -22.53
CA SER A 3 138.04 -78.74 -22.08
C SER A 3 137.56 -77.81 -20.94
N ALA A 4 138.49 -77.29 -20.13
CA ALA A 4 138.16 -76.36 -19.04
C ALA A 4 137.77 -74.98 -19.59
N THR A 5 138.41 -74.55 -20.69
CA THR A 5 138.08 -73.31 -21.39
C THR A 5 136.69 -73.38 -22.02
N ALA A 6 136.36 -74.48 -22.72
CA ALA A 6 135.04 -74.66 -23.32
C ALA A 6 133.89 -74.69 -22.28
N ALA A 7 134.11 -75.35 -21.13
CA ALA A 7 133.12 -75.37 -20.05
C ALA A 7 132.92 -73.98 -19.41
N ARG A 8 134.01 -73.22 -19.24
CA ARG A 8 133.95 -71.83 -18.75
C ARG A 8 133.20 -70.94 -19.74
N ASP A 9 133.50 -71.02 -21.03
CA ASP A 9 132.87 -70.18 -22.05
C ASP A 9 131.38 -70.52 -22.22
N ALA A 10 130.99 -71.81 -22.09
CA ALA A 10 129.59 -72.23 -22.02
C ALA A 10 128.87 -71.70 -20.76
N ALA A 11 129.53 -71.73 -19.60
CA ALA A 11 128.97 -71.19 -18.36
C ALA A 11 128.80 -69.66 -18.42
N VAL A 12 129.75 -68.94 -19.03
CA VAL A 12 129.64 -67.50 -19.30
C VAL A 12 128.50 -67.22 -20.25
N SER A 13 128.40 -67.93 -21.39
CA SER A 13 127.30 -67.75 -22.34
C SER A 13 125.93 -68.04 -21.72
N ALA A 14 125.81 -69.07 -20.87
CA ALA A 14 124.59 -69.37 -20.14
C ALA A 14 124.24 -68.27 -19.12
N LYS A 15 125.25 -67.74 -18.42
CA LYS A 15 125.09 -66.60 -17.52
C LYS A 15 124.62 -65.35 -18.27
N ASP A 16 125.26 -65.02 -19.40
CA ASP A 16 124.91 -63.87 -20.24
C ASP A 16 123.49 -64.02 -20.82
N GLY A 17 123.12 -65.23 -21.22
CA GLY A 17 121.76 -65.57 -21.66
C GLY A 17 120.73 -65.42 -20.55
N ALA A 18 121.04 -65.88 -19.33
CA ALA A 18 120.19 -65.69 -18.16
C ALA A 18 120.06 -64.22 -17.76
N GLU A 19 121.14 -63.43 -17.82
CA GLU A 19 121.13 -61.99 -17.56
C GLU A 19 120.31 -61.24 -18.62
N THR A 20 120.41 -61.63 -19.89
CA THR A 20 119.60 -61.10 -20.99
C THR A 20 118.11 -61.40 -20.79
N ALA A 21 117.76 -62.66 -20.48
CA ALA A 21 116.39 -63.06 -20.21
C ALA A 21 115.81 -62.33 -18.98
N ARG A 22 116.62 -62.17 -17.92
CA ARG A 22 116.25 -61.38 -16.75
C ARG A 22 115.98 -59.92 -17.12
N GLY A 23 116.83 -59.30 -17.96
CA GLY A 23 116.64 -57.94 -18.45
C GLY A 23 115.37 -57.78 -19.30
N GLN A 24 115.06 -58.75 -20.15
CA GLN A 24 113.83 -58.78 -20.96
C GLN A 24 112.58 -58.96 -20.09
N ALA A 25 112.63 -59.86 -19.10
CA ALA A 25 111.55 -60.07 -18.15
C ALA A 25 111.29 -58.82 -17.30
N GLN A 26 112.36 -58.16 -16.82
CA GLN A 26 112.25 -56.90 -16.09
C GLN A 26 111.65 -55.80 -16.98
N SER A 27 112.10 -55.66 -18.22
CA SER A 27 111.54 -54.68 -19.17
C SER A 27 110.06 -54.94 -19.46
N SER A 28 109.67 -56.21 -19.63
CA SER A 28 108.28 -56.62 -19.84
C SER A 28 107.41 -56.33 -18.61
N ALA A 29 107.91 -56.62 -17.41
CA ALA A 29 107.23 -56.31 -16.16
C ALA A 29 107.05 -54.80 -15.97
N THR A 30 108.07 -53.99 -16.31
CA THR A 30 107.96 -52.52 -16.30
C THR A 30 106.93 -52.04 -17.31
N ALA A 31 106.93 -52.56 -18.54
CA ALA A 31 105.95 -52.18 -19.56
C ALA A 31 104.50 -52.55 -19.16
N ALA A 32 104.32 -53.73 -18.55
CA ALA A 32 103.03 -54.16 -18.00
C ALA A 32 102.56 -53.25 -16.85
N ALA A 33 103.48 -52.89 -15.93
CA ALA A 33 103.18 -51.97 -14.84
C ALA A 33 102.79 -50.57 -15.35
N THR A 34 103.53 -50.03 -16.32
CA THR A 34 103.18 -48.76 -16.98
C THR A 34 101.81 -48.84 -17.65
N SER A 35 101.52 -49.92 -18.39
CA SER A 35 100.24 -50.12 -19.05
C SER A 35 99.08 -50.19 -18.05
N ALA A 36 99.27 -50.89 -16.92
CA ALA A 36 98.29 -50.94 -15.84
C ALA A 36 98.04 -49.57 -15.21
N SER A 37 99.11 -48.78 -14.96
CA SER A 37 98.97 -47.40 -14.45
C SER A 37 98.26 -46.48 -15.45
N SER A 38 98.54 -46.58 -16.76
CA SER A 38 97.85 -45.80 -17.80
C SER A 38 96.38 -46.18 -17.93
N ALA A 39 96.05 -47.47 -17.82
CA ALA A 39 94.68 -47.95 -17.81
C ALA A 39 93.91 -47.44 -16.58
N ALA A 40 94.52 -47.49 -15.39
CA ALA A 40 93.95 -46.94 -14.17
C ALA A 40 93.70 -45.43 -14.27
N ALA A 41 94.66 -44.66 -14.80
CA ALA A 41 94.49 -43.23 -15.03
C ALA A 41 93.35 -42.93 -16.01
N SER A 42 93.24 -43.69 -17.10
CA SER A 42 92.17 -43.55 -18.09
C SER A 42 90.79 -43.86 -17.48
N ALA A 43 90.69 -44.87 -16.61
CA ALA A 43 89.47 -45.20 -15.89
C ALA A 43 89.04 -44.05 -14.96
N THR A 44 89.99 -43.44 -14.23
CA THR A 44 89.72 -42.25 -13.40
C THR A 44 89.20 -41.09 -14.25
N THR A 45 89.87 -40.76 -15.36
CA THR A 45 89.42 -39.69 -16.26
C THR A 45 88.03 -39.97 -16.85
N ALA A 46 87.74 -41.21 -17.24
CA ALA A 46 86.41 -41.59 -17.71
C ALA A 46 85.34 -41.40 -16.62
N GLY A 47 85.66 -41.77 -15.37
CA GLY A 47 84.81 -41.53 -14.21
C GLY A 47 84.52 -40.04 -13.99
N GLU A 48 85.54 -39.19 -14.00
CA GLU A 48 85.39 -37.73 -13.86
C GLU A 48 84.50 -37.13 -14.96
N LYS A 49 84.68 -37.58 -16.22
CA LYS A 49 83.85 -37.14 -17.36
C LYS A 49 82.40 -37.60 -17.22
N ALA A 50 82.16 -38.83 -16.75
CA ALA A 50 80.82 -39.33 -16.49
C ALA A 50 80.12 -38.52 -15.38
N THR A 51 80.83 -38.20 -14.29
CA THR A 51 80.32 -37.34 -13.22
C THR A 51 79.98 -35.94 -13.74
N ALA A 52 80.86 -35.33 -14.55
CA ALA A 52 80.61 -34.02 -15.14
C ALA A 52 79.41 -34.01 -16.11
N ALA A 53 79.26 -35.05 -16.92
CA ALA A 53 78.11 -35.23 -17.82
C ALA A 53 76.79 -35.37 -17.03
N SER A 54 76.79 -36.17 -15.96
CA SER A 54 75.65 -36.31 -15.05
C SER A 54 75.27 -34.97 -14.41
N GLY A 55 76.25 -34.22 -13.91
CA GLY A 55 76.03 -32.87 -13.36
C GLY A 55 75.43 -31.92 -14.38
N SER A 56 75.92 -31.93 -15.61
CA SER A 56 75.39 -31.09 -16.71
C SER A 56 73.95 -31.47 -17.07
N ALA A 57 73.61 -32.76 -17.07
CA ALA A 57 72.25 -33.24 -17.32
C ALA A 57 71.27 -32.77 -16.23
N VAL A 58 71.69 -32.81 -14.96
CA VAL A 58 70.89 -32.28 -13.83
C VAL A 58 70.69 -30.77 -13.99
N THR A 59 71.74 -30.00 -14.30
CA THR A 59 71.61 -28.55 -14.55
C THR A 59 70.64 -28.24 -15.70
N ALA A 60 70.72 -28.99 -16.80
CA ALA A 60 69.81 -28.81 -17.93
C ALA A 60 68.35 -29.12 -17.56
N ALA A 61 68.10 -30.19 -16.80
CA ALA A 61 66.78 -30.53 -16.30
C ALA A 61 66.22 -29.44 -15.37
N THR A 62 67.04 -28.90 -14.47
CA THR A 62 66.66 -27.77 -13.61
C THR A 62 66.29 -26.53 -14.43
N LYS A 63 67.11 -26.18 -15.43
CA LYS A 63 66.82 -25.02 -16.31
C LYS A 63 65.58 -25.20 -17.17
N ALA A 64 65.30 -26.43 -17.62
CA ALA A 64 64.04 -26.74 -18.30
C ALA A 64 62.83 -26.53 -17.36
N GLY A 65 62.95 -26.93 -16.09
CA GLY A 65 61.94 -26.68 -15.06
C GLY A 65 61.71 -25.20 -14.78
N GLU A 66 62.78 -24.42 -14.59
CA GLU A 66 62.70 -22.96 -14.42
C GLU A 66 62.03 -22.28 -15.63
N ALA A 67 62.40 -22.67 -16.85
CA ALA A 67 61.80 -22.12 -18.07
C ALA A 67 60.30 -22.42 -18.17
N LEU A 68 59.88 -23.61 -17.75
CA LEU A 68 58.47 -23.98 -17.69
C LEU A 68 57.70 -23.14 -16.66
N SER A 69 58.27 -22.91 -15.47
CA SER A 69 57.66 -22.01 -14.48
C SER A 69 57.52 -20.59 -15.01
N TYR A 70 58.55 -20.03 -15.65
CA TYR A 70 58.45 -18.70 -16.27
C TYR A 70 57.39 -18.61 -17.36
N ALA A 71 57.21 -19.68 -18.15
CA ALA A 71 56.14 -19.74 -19.14
C ALA A 71 54.74 -19.72 -18.50
N TYR A 72 54.55 -20.42 -17.37
CA TYR A 72 53.30 -20.40 -16.62
C TYR A 72 53.02 -19.03 -15.96
N ASP A 73 54.05 -18.40 -15.39
CA ASP A 73 53.93 -17.07 -14.79
C ASP A 73 53.56 -16.03 -15.86
N ALA A 74 54.18 -16.10 -17.05
CA ALA A 74 53.87 -15.23 -18.17
C ALA A 74 52.43 -15.43 -18.68
N ALA A 75 51.97 -16.69 -18.80
CA ALA A 75 50.59 -16.99 -19.20
C ALA A 75 49.57 -16.48 -18.17
N THR A 76 49.86 -16.64 -16.87
CA THR A 76 49.02 -16.12 -15.79
C THR A 76 48.98 -14.60 -15.79
N SER A 77 50.12 -13.94 -15.99
CA SER A 77 50.20 -12.48 -16.11
C SER A 77 49.38 -11.96 -17.30
N ALA A 78 49.43 -12.64 -18.44
CA ALA A 78 48.61 -12.30 -19.61
C ALA A 78 47.10 -12.45 -19.33
N ALA A 79 46.68 -13.53 -18.68
CA ALA A 79 45.28 -13.74 -18.30
C ALA A 79 44.79 -12.67 -17.31
N ASN A 80 45.60 -12.32 -16.31
CA ASN A 80 45.29 -11.25 -15.37
C ASN A 80 45.17 -9.89 -16.05
N ALA A 81 46.07 -9.58 -17.00
CA ALA A 81 46.02 -8.35 -17.77
C ALA A 81 44.74 -8.27 -18.64
N GLN A 82 44.33 -9.38 -19.25
CA GLN A 82 43.08 -9.44 -20.00
C GLN A 82 41.86 -9.22 -19.10
N GLY A 83 41.78 -9.90 -17.95
CA GLY A 83 40.66 -9.73 -17.01
C GLY A 83 40.58 -8.30 -16.46
N ALA A 84 41.72 -7.65 -16.21
CA ALA A 84 41.75 -6.24 -15.82
C ALA A 84 41.23 -5.32 -16.93
N ALA A 85 41.59 -5.58 -18.20
CA ALA A 85 41.10 -4.81 -19.34
C ALA A 85 39.58 -4.94 -19.51
N GLU A 86 39.02 -6.15 -19.37
CA GLU A 86 37.57 -6.40 -19.44
C GLU A 86 36.81 -5.71 -18.30
N SER A 87 37.35 -5.74 -17.07
CA SER A 87 36.75 -5.04 -15.92
C SER A 87 36.76 -3.51 -16.08
N ILE A 88 37.84 -2.95 -16.64
CA ILE A 88 37.93 -1.52 -16.96
C ILE A 88 36.92 -1.16 -18.05
N ALA A 89 36.81 -1.96 -19.12
CA ALA A 89 35.85 -1.72 -20.19
C ALA A 89 34.40 -1.69 -19.67
N THR A 90 34.02 -2.66 -18.83
CA THR A 90 32.71 -2.70 -18.17
C THR A 90 32.47 -1.47 -17.28
N SER A 91 33.51 -1.02 -16.56
CA SER A 91 33.41 0.16 -15.71
C SER A 91 33.25 1.45 -16.52
N ILE A 92 33.89 1.55 -17.69
CA ILE A 92 33.75 2.68 -18.62
C ILE A 92 32.31 2.70 -19.18
N GLU A 93 31.79 1.57 -19.66
CA GLU A 93 30.40 1.46 -20.14
C GLU A 93 29.40 1.88 -19.05
N GLY A 94 29.62 1.44 -17.80
CA GLY A 94 28.80 1.86 -16.66
C GLY A 94 28.90 3.36 -16.36
N LEU A 95 30.06 3.98 -16.56
CA LEU A 95 30.24 5.42 -16.41
C LEU A 95 29.54 6.19 -17.53
N GLU A 96 29.69 5.76 -18.78
CA GLU A 96 29.02 6.36 -19.94
C GLU A 96 27.49 6.33 -19.79
N ALA A 97 26.92 5.21 -19.32
CA ALA A 97 25.49 5.11 -19.04
C ALA A 97 25.03 6.10 -17.94
N ARG A 98 25.79 6.21 -16.84
CA ARG A 98 25.49 7.16 -15.76
C ARG A 98 25.58 8.61 -16.23
N THR A 99 26.55 8.93 -17.08
CA THR A 99 26.70 10.26 -17.67
C THR A 99 25.52 10.57 -18.59
N ALA A 100 25.14 9.65 -19.48
CA ALA A 100 23.99 9.83 -20.37
C ALA A 100 22.66 10.04 -19.61
N HIS A 101 22.45 9.28 -18.52
CA HIS A 101 21.29 9.50 -17.64
C HIS A 101 21.32 10.88 -16.98
N THR A 102 22.48 11.28 -16.44
CA THR A 102 22.63 12.60 -15.81
C THR A 102 22.37 13.73 -16.80
N GLU A 103 22.83 13.60 -18.04
CA GLU A 103 22.57 14.57 -19.10
C GLU A 103 21.08 14.68 -19.44
N ALA A 104 20.36 13.55 -19.50
CA ALA A 104 18.92 13.54 -19.72
C ALA A 104 18.16 14.23 -18.57
N ASP A 105 18.51 13.92 -17.32
CA ASP A 105 17.89 14.53 -16.13
C ASP A 105 18.09 16.05 -16.10
N ILE A 106 19.27 16.54 -16.48
CA ILE A 106 19.56 17.97 -16.58
C ILE A 106 18.66 18.64 -17.62
N ILE A 107 18.49 18.03 -18.80
CA ILE A 107 17.62 18.56 -19.86
C ILE A 107 16.17 18.63 -19.39
N ASP A 108 15.69 17.61 -18.67
CA ASP A 108 14.32 17.60 -18.14
C ASP A 108 14.10 18.69 -17.07
N LEU A 109 15.09 18.90 -16.20
CA LEU A 109 15.06 19.99 -15.21
C LEU A 109 15.06 21.38 -15.89
N GLU A 110 15.85 21.56 -16.94
CA GLU A 110 15.87 22.82 -17.72
C GLU A 110 14.51 23.09 -18.37
N ASN A 111 13.88 22.08 -18.97
CA ASN A 111 12.55 22.19 -19.56
C ASN A 111 11.47 22.49 -18.51
N ALA A 112 11.55 21.84 -17.34
CA ALA A 112 10.62 22.11 -16.23
C ALA A 112 10.75 23.55 -15.72
N LEU A 113 11.97 24.05 -15.54
CA LEU A 113 12.23 25.42 -15.11
C LEU A 113 11.77 26.44 -16.15
N ALA A 114 11.96 26.17 -17.45
CA ALA A 114 11.47 27.02 -18.53
C ALA A 114 9.93 27.11 -18.53
N ASN A 115 9.25 25.97 -18.38
CA ASN A 115 7.79 25.91 -18.28
C ASN A 115 7.26 26.67 -17.06
N GLU A 116 7.90 26.50 -15.89
CA GLU A 116 7.53 27.23 -14.68
C GLU A 116 7.71 28.75 -14.86
N THR A 117 8.81 29.16 -15.47
CA THR A 117 9.12 30.57 -15.73
C THR A 117 8.07 31.20 -16.66
N MET A 118 7.66 30.48 -17.72
CA MET A 118 6.57 30.92 -18.61
C MET A 118 5.24 31.03 -17.86
N ALA A 119 4.87 30.02 -17.08
CA ALA A 119 3.64 30.04 -16.30
C ALA A 119 3.61 31.20 -15.28
N ARG A 120 4.74 31.49 -14.63
CA ARG A 120 4.89 32.65 -13.75
C ARG A 120 4.75 33.96 -14.52
N ALA A 121 5.34 34.06 -15.72
CA ALA A 121 5.22 35.25 -16.57
C ALA A 121 3.77 35.49 -17.02
N GLU A 122 3.04 34.43 -17.41
CA GLU A 122 1.62 34.51 -17.74
C GLU A 122 0.77 34.92 -16.55
N ALA A 123 1.01 34.35 -15.36
CA ALA A 123 0.31 34.71 -14.13
C ALA A 123 0.54 36.18 -13.77
N VAL A 124 1.78 36.68 -13.89
CA VAL A 124 2.10 38.10 -13.70
C VAL A 124 1.38 38.95 -14.75
N GLY A 125 1.40 38.56 -16.02
CA GLY A 125 0.68 39.26 -17.09
C GLY A 125 -0.83 39.38 -16.83
N GLN A 126 -1.47 38.31 -16.37
CA GLN A 126 -2.89 38.31 -16.00
C GLN A 126 -3.17 39.21 -14.79
N LEU A 127 -2.29 39.21 -13.78
CA LEU A 127 -2.45 40.04 -12.58
C LEU A 127 -2.28 41.53 -12.90
N THR A 128 -1.28 41.88 -13.74
CA THR A 128 -1.08 43.24 -14.23
C THR A 128 -2.24 43.72 -15.10
N ALA A 129 -2.77 42.88 -15.99
CA ALA A 129 -3.94 43.22 -16.81
C ALA A 129 -5.19 43.52 -15.94
N ARG A 130 -5.40 42.75 -14.86
CA ARG A 130 -6.49 43.00 -13.89
C ARG A 130 -6.30 44.29 -13.09
N SER A 131 -5.07 44.65 -12.73
CA SER A 131 -4.77 45.89 -12.01
C SER A 131 -5.08 47.17 -12.80
N ILE A 132 -5.16 47.10 -14.13
CA ILE A 132 -5.44 48.26 -14.99
C ILE A 132 -6.95 48.49 -15.18
N HIS A 133 -7.77 47.44 -15.09
CA HIS A 133 -9.24 47.56 -15.12
C HIS A 133 -9.77 48.09 -13.79
N LYS A 134 -9.85 49.42 -13.68
CA LYS A 134 -10.60 50.05 -12.59
C LYS A 134 -12.08 49.75 -12.77
N THR A 135 -12.66 48.91 -11.91
CA THR A 135 -14.06 48.50 -11.96
C THR A 135 -15.01 49.68 -11.86
N ASN A 136 -16.13 49.63 -12.59
CA ASN A 136 -17.21 50.58 -12.43
C ASN A 136 -17.99 50.28 -11.14
N LEU A 137 -18.19 51.27 -10.28
CA LEU A 137 -18.82 51.11 -8.96
C LEU A 137 -20.35 51.26 -8.99
N ILE A 138 -20.94 51.58 -10.15
CA ILE A 138 -22.38 51.81 -10.30
C ILE A 138 -23.02 50.75 -11.21
N ASP A 139 -24.26 50.38 -10.89
CA ASP A 139 -25.10 49.50 -11.69
C ASP A 139 -25.77 50.27 -12.84
N ASN A 140 -26.01 49.56 -13.94
CA ASN A 140 -26.69 50.05 -15.14
C ASN A 140 -26.24 51.47 -15.56
N PRO A 141 -24.94 51.67 -15.81
CA PRO A 141 -24.35 52.99 -16.06
C PRO A 141 -24.73 53.64 -17.39
N SER A 142 -25.23 52.85 -18.35
CA SER A 142 -25.58 53.27 -19.72
C SER A 142 -27.09 53.37 -19.97
N GLY A 143 -27.90 52.71 -19.13
CA GLY A 143 -29.36 52.62 -19.33
C GLY A 143 -29.81 51.41 -20.14
N ALA A 144 -28.88 50.50 -20.47
CA ALA A 144 -29.19 49.22 -21.12
C ALA A 144 -30.25 48.40 -20.37
N GLY A 145 -30.25 48.43 -19.03
CA GLY A 145 -31.25 47.81 -18.16
C GLY A 145 -32.51 48.64 -17.91
N ALA A 146 -32.85 49.57 -18.80
CA ALA A 146 -33.85 50.62 -18.58
C ALA A 146 -33.51 51.50 -17.36
N PHE A 147 -34.48 51.86 -16.50
CA PHE A 147 -34.25 52.67 -15.30
C PHE A 147 -33.81 51.86 -14.06
N ARG A 148 -33.35 50.62 -14.21
CA ARG A 148 -32.89 49.81 -13.06
C ARG A 148 -31.78 50.55 -12.31
N GLY A 149 -31.96 50.77 -11.01
CA GLY A 149 -31.00 51.49 -10.17
C GLY A 149 -31.00 53.00 -10.35
N TRP A 150 -31.98 53.57 -11.08
CA TRP A 150 -32.11 55.01 -11.31
C TRP A 150 -33.55 55.49 -11.05
N SER A 151 -33.70 56.60 -10.36
CA SER A 151 -34.95 57.28 -10.08
C SER A 151 -34.97 58.67 -10.70
N LYS A 152 -36.16 59.18 -11.01
CA LYS A 152 -36.34 60.56 -11.49
C LYS A 152 -36.56 61.47 -10.29
N GLU A 153 -35.91 62.63 -10.27
CA GLU A 153 -36.11 63.66 -9.26
C GLU A 153 -36.61 64.95 -9.95
N GLY A 154 -37.89 65.32 -9.74
CA GLY A 154 -38.53 66.48 -10.40
C GLY A 154 -39.32 66.16 -11.69
N SER A 155 -39.66 67.20 -12.47
CA SER A 155 -40.35 67.16 -13.78
C SER A 155 -39.50 67.95 -14.79
N PRO A 156 -39.08 67.41 -15.96
CA PRO A 156 -39.87 66.64 -16.94
C PRO A 156 -39.47 65.15 -17.14
N ALA A 157 -40.16 64.46 -18.06
CA ALA A 157 -40.04 63.03 -18.35
C ALA A 157 -38.67 62.63 -18.93
N SER A 158 -37.88 61.84 -18.18
CA SER A 158 -36.73 61.11 -18.73
C SER A 158 -37.18 59.79 -19.37
N TYR A 159 -36.59 59.36 -20.48
CA TYR A 159 -36.89 58.07 -21.12
C TYR A 159 -35.60 57.35 -21.51
N VAL A 160 -35.76 56.12 -22.00
CA VAL A 160 -34.69 55.30 -22.52
C VAL A 160 -34.88 55.26 -24.03
N ASP A 161 -33.82 55.52 -24.78
CA ASP A 161 -33.83 55.54 -26.24
C ASP A 161 -32.82 54.53 -26.79
N ASP A 162 -33.08 54.01 -27.98
CA ASP A 162 -32.14 53.12 -28.68
C ASP A 162 -31.35 53.96 -29.70
N ASP A 163 -30.20 54.45 -29.28
CA ASP A 163 -29.26 55.20 -30.11
C ASP A 163 -28.50 54.26 -31.06
N ARG A 164 -28.28 54.74 -32.30
CA ARG A 164 -27.66 53.93 -33.37
C ARG A 164 -26.18 53.63 -33.14
N LEU A 165 -25.48 54.43 -32.33
CA LEU A 165 -24.03 54.33 -32.11
C LEU A 165 -23.72 53.72 -30.74
N ALA A 166 -24.49 54.09 -29.72
CA ALA A 166 -24.24 53.69 -28.33
C ALA A 166 -25.17 52.56 -27.82
N GLY A 167 -26.14 52.12 -28.63
CA GLY A 167 -27.16 51.19 -28.20
C GLY A 167 -28.18 51.89 -27.30
N ARG A 168 -28.61 51.24 -26.23
CA ARG A 168 -29.64 51.78 -25.36
C ARG A 168 -29.08 52.80 -24.37
N ILE A 169 -29.66 54.01 -24.34
CA ILE A 169 -29.14 55.17 -23.63
C ILE A 169 -30.19 55.80 -22.69
N PHE A 170 -29.73 56.55 -21.69
CA PHE A 170 -30.63 57.43 -20.92
C PHE A 170 -30.82 58.75 -21.63
N VAL A 171 -32.06 59.27 -21.70
CA VAL A 171 -32.34 60.65 -22.12
C VAL A 171 -32.97 61.40 -20.96
N VAL A 172 -32.22 62.35 -20.40
CA VAL A 172 -32.59 63.11 -19.19
C VAL A 172 -33.10 64.50 -19.58
N TYR A 173 -34.27 64.91 -19.07
CA TYR A 173 -34.86 66.25 -19.28
C TYR A 173 -34.84 67.14 -18.03
N GLY A 174 -34.55 66.53 -16.87
CA GLY A 174 -34.54 67.19 -15.56
C GLY A 174 -33.41 66.60 -14.74
N TYR A 175 -33.75 65.89 -13.66
CA TYR A 175 -32.77 65.15 -12.87
C TYR A 175 -33.07 63.65 -12.84
N MET A 176 -32.00 62.86 -12.97
CA MET A 176 -32.00 61.45 -12.67
C MET A 176 -30.98 61.15 -11.59
N VAL A 177 -31.34 60.30 -10.65
CA VAL A 177 -30.51 59.98 -9.49
C VAL A 177 -30.35 58.48 -9.39
N SER A 178 -29.13 58.01 -9.17
CA SER A 178 -28.89 56.59 -8.97
C SER A 178 -29.37 56.15 -7.59
N GLN A 179 -29.50 54.84 -7.41
CA GLN A 179 -29.49 54.24 -6.08
C GLN A 179 -28.20 54.62 -5.33
N VAL A 180 -28.21 54.40 -4.01
CA VAL A 180 -27.04 54.62 -3.16
C VAL A 180 -26.13 53.41 -3.25
N TYR A 181 -24.87 53.66 -3.58
CA TYR A 181 -23.79 52.68 -3.61
C TYR A 181 -22.93 52.81 -2.34
N PRO A 182 -22.33 51.71 -1.85
CA PRO A 182 -21.46 51.76 -0.68
C PRO A 182 -20.25 52.66 -0.90
N ALA A 183 -19.91 53.47 0.11
CA ALA A 183 -18.67 54.22 0.24
C ALA A 183 -18.37 54.45 1.72
N ALA A 184 -17.08 54.43 2.06
CA ALA A 184 -16.59 54.71 3.39
C ALA A 184 -15.92 56.10 3.45
N PRO A 185 -15.82 56.72 4.64
CA PRO A 185 -15.03 57.94 4.82
C PRO A 185 -13.58 57.76 4.36
N GLY A 186 -13.06 58.71 3.60
CA GLY A 186 -11.70 58.69 3.07
C GLY A 186 -11.54 58.03 1.68
N ASP A 187 -12.57 57.33 1.19
CA ASP A 187 -12.53 56.74 -0.15
C ASP A 187 -12.41 57.81 -1.24
N GLN A 188 -11.48 57.62 -2.18
CA GLN A 188 -11.32 58.51 -3.33
C GLN A 188 -12.10 57.98 -4.53
N HIS A 189 -13.04 58.77 -5.04
CA HIS A 189 -13.84 58.45 -6.21
C HIS A 189 -13.52 59.40 -7.36
N SER A 190 -13.29 58.84 -8.55
CA SER A 190 -13.21 59.59 -9.80
C SER A 190 -14.43 59.30 -10.66
N LEU A 191 -14.89 60.30 -11.40
CA LEU A 191 -16.10 60.24 -12.23
C LEU A 191 -15.74 60.48 -13.70
N GLY A 192 -16.13 59.55 -14.56
CA GLY A 192 -16.14 59.71 -16.02
C GLY A 192 -17.56 59.58 -16.55
N PHE A 193 -17.89 60.30 -17.61
CA PHE A 193 -19.16 60.11 -18.29
C PHE A 193 -19.08 60.43 -19.78
N MET A 194 -19.99 59.84 -20.54
CA MET A 194 -20.17 60.03 -21.97
C MET A 194 -21.61 60.45 -22.22
N ALA A 195 -21.78 61.66 -22.77
CA ALA A 195 -23.08 62.22 -23.03
C ALA A 195 -23.03 63.27 -24.15
N SER A 196 -24.15 63.49 -24.81
CA SER A 196 -24.29 64.44 -25.92
C SER A 196 -25.36 65.50 -25.63
N PRO A 197 -25.07 66.55 -24.84
CA PRO A 197 -26.09 67.52 -24.45
C PRO A 197 -26.75 68.19 -25.67
N VAL A 198 -28.06 68.37 -25.61
CA VAL A 198 -28.82 69.19 -26.56
C VAL A 198 -29.22 70.47 -25.83
N GLY A 199 -28.44 71.53 -26.07
CA GLY A 199 -28.46 72.79 -25.32
C GLY A 199 -27.15 73.01 -24.54
N ASP A 200 -26.90 74.25 -24.10
CA ASP A 200 -25.70 74.57 -23.33
C ASP A 200 -25.81 74.07 -21.88
N GLY A 201 -24.97 73.11 -21.50
CA GLY A 201 -24.81 72.64 -20.13
C GLY A 201 -25.30 71.21 -19.88
N GLY A 202 -25.75 70.96 -18.66
CA GLY A 202 -25.98 69.61 -18.13
C GLY A 202 -24.72 69.04 -17.49
N HIS A 203 -24.88 68.14 -16.52
CA HIS A 203 -23.77 67.61 -15.75
C HIS A 203 -24.09 66.26 -15.12
N VAL A 204 -23.05 65.52 -14.77
CA VAL A 204 -23.13 64.39 -13.84
C VAL A 204 -22.33 64.73 -12.61
N ARG A 205 -22.92 64.55 -11.43
CA ARG A 205 -22.25 64.77 -10.15
C ARG A 205 -22.40 63.60 -9.21
N LEU A 206 -21.39 63.39 -8.40
CA LEU A 206 -21.36 62.46 -7.28
C LEU A 206 -21.77 63.20 -6.01
N GLN A 207 -22.66 62.61 -5.23
CA GLN A 207 -23.08 63.09 -3.91
C GLN A 207 -22.85 62.01 -2.87
N TYR A 208 -22.15 62.34 -1.80
CA TYR A 208 -21.99 61.47 -0.64
C TYR A 208 -23.19 61.56 0.29
N VAL A 209 -23.64 60.40 0.76
CA VAL A 209 -24.70 60.27 1.76
C VAL A 209 -24.04 60.26 3.13
N THR A 210 -24.37 61.24 3.96
CA THR A 210 -23.88 61.36 5.33
C THR A 210 -25.06 61.54 6.30
N PRO A 211 -24.88 61.31 7.62
CA PRO A 211 -25.90 61.59 8.62
C PRO A 211 -26.39 63.04 8.62
N GLY A 212 -25.56 64.00 8.20
CA GLY A 212 -25.90 65.43 8.12
C GLY A 212 -26.60 65.84 6.82
N GLY A 213 -26.83 64.90 5.89
CA GLY A 213 -27.41 65.16 4.59
C GLY A 213 -26.45 64.81 3.43
N LEU A 214 -26.80 65.29 2.25
CA LEU A 214 -26.04 65.03 1.03
C LEU A 214 -24.89 66.03 0.92
N VAL A 215 -23.66 65.54 0.76
CA VAL A 215 -22.47 66.37 0.52
C VAL A 215 -22.06 66.21 -0.94
N GLU A 216 -21.93 67.31 -1.65
CA GLU A 216 -21.50 67.29 -3.05
C GLU A 216 -20.03 66.88 -3.16
N GLY A 217 -19.76 65.91 -4.03
CA GLY A 217 -18.45 65.38 -4.32
C GLY A 217 -17.89 66.00 -5.60
N VAL A 218 -17.60 65.17 -6.59
CA VAL A 218 -17.10 65.61 -7.90
C VAL A 218 -18.24 65.81 -8.89
N TYR A 219 -18.18 66.86 -9.71
CA TYR A 219 -19.09 67.09 -10.83
C TYR A 219 -18.29 67.21 -12.13
N VAL A 220 -18.90 66.78 -13.24
CA VAL A 220 -18.35 66.91 -14.58
C VAL A 220 -19.44 67.47 -15.49
N ASP A 221 -19.17 68.63 -16.06
CA ASP A 221 -20.09 69.31 -16.98
C ASP A 221 -20.05 68.70 -18.37
N ALA A 222 -21.20 68.73 -19.04
CA ALA A 222 -21.33 68.29 -20.43
C ALA A 222 -20.93 69.37 -21.44
N GLY A 223 -20.63 70.62 -21.04
CA GLY A 223 -20.21 71.68 -21.95
C GLY A 223 -21.12 71.90 -23.19
N GLY A 224 -20.73 72.79 -24.11
CA GLY A 224 -21.41 73.00 -25.40
C GLY A 224 -20.71 72.26 -26.56
N GLY A 225 -19.98 71.18 -26.26
CA GLY A 225 -19.06 70.51 -27.18
C GLY A 225 -19.69 69.42 -28.06
N ALA A 226 -18.86 68.85 -28.94
CA ALA A 226 -19.26 67.84 -29.92
C ALA A 226 -20.03 66.66 -29.31
N ILE A 227 -20.97 66.15 -30.10
CA ILE A 227 -21.64 64.85 -29.89
C ILE A 227 -20.54 63.78 -29.69
N ASP A 228 -20.76 62.83 -28.78
CA ASP A 228 -19.82 61.75 -28.43
C ASP A 228 -18.60 62.07 -27.56
N GLU A 229 -18.47 63.29 -27.03
CA GLU A 229 -17.27 63.63 -26.27
C GLU A 229 -17.21 62.93 -24.89
N ARG A 230 -16.08 62.25 -24.64
CA ARG A 230 -15.78 61.63 -23.34
C ARG A 230 -15.31 62.69 -22.36
N ARG A 231 -15.96 62.76 -21.20
CA ARG A 231 -15.62 63.73 -20.15
C ARG A 231 -15.29 63.04 -18.85
N ARG A 232 -14.37 63.66 -18.11
CA ARG A 232 -13.81 63.09 -16.89
C ARG A 232 -13.56 64.19 -15.88
N SER A 233 -13.71 63.85 -14.61
CA SER A 233 -13.26 64.70 -13.51
C SER A 233 -11.76 64.94 -13.60
N SER A 234 -11.35 66.20 -13.45
CA SER A 234 -9.93 66.59 -13.42
C SER A 234 -9.21 66.17 -12.14
N ALA A 235 -9.95 65.87 -11.07
CA ALA A 235 -9.45 65.39 -9.79
C ALA A 235 -10.47 64.43 -9.15
N PRO A 236 -10.02 63.49 -8.29
CA PRO A 236 -10.94 62.67 -7.50
C PRO A 236 -11.64 63.53 -6.44
N SER A 237 -12.76 63.03 -5.94
CA SER A 237 -13.37 63.51 -4.71
C SER A 237 -13.15 62.51 -3.59
N THR A 238 -12.76 63.00 -2.41
CA THR A 238 -12.58 62.18 -1.20
C THR A 238 -13.88 62.19 -0.39
N ALA A 239 -14.38 61.01 -0.03
CA ALA A 239 -15.57 60.84 0.79
C ALA A 239 -15.37 61.49 2.18
N PRO A 240 -16.25 62.41 2.61
CA PRO A 240 -16.13 63.10 3.88
C PRO A 240 -16.37 62.17 5.08
N ALA A 241 -16.03 62.65 6.29
CA ALA A 241 -16.30 61.94 7.53
C ALA A 241 -17.80 61.63 7.67
N GLY A 242 -18.12 60.41 8.10
CA GLY A 242 -19.51 59.95 8.27
C GLY A 242 -20.21 59.51 6.99
N THR A 243 -19.52 59.42 5.84
CA THR A 243 -20.08 58.84 4.61
C THR A 243 -20.55 57.41 4.85
N THR A 244 -21.78 57.10 4.44
CA THR A 244 -22.36 55.74 4.42
C THR A 244 -22.58 55.19 3.02
N GLY A 245 -22.48 56.06 2.01
CA GLY A 245 -22.63 55.72 0.61
C GLY A 245 -22.45 56.92 -0.31
N PHE A 246 -22.53 56.70 -1.61
CA PHE A 246 -22.62 57.77 -2.60
C PHE A 246 -23.74 57.48 -3.59
N ARG A 247 -24.22 58.53 -4.25
CA ARG A 247 -25.16 58.44 -5.38
C ARG A 247 -24.70 59.37 -6.49
N LEU A 248 -25.20 59.13 -7.69
CA LEU A 248 -25.00 60.01 -8.83
C LEU A 248 -26.26 60.81 -9.12
N VAL A 249 -26.07 62.04 -9.56
CA VAL A 249 -27.12 62.89 -10.08
C VAL A 249 -26.73 63.32 -11.49
N VAL A 250 -27.56 62.96 -12.46
CA VAL A 250 -27.49 63.40 -13.85
C VAL A 250 -28.50 64.52 -14.03
N ALA A 251 -28.05 65.68 -14.49
CA ALA A 251 -28.89 66.85 -14.71
C ALA A 251 -28.82 67.30 -16.16
N ALA A 252 -29.97 67.53 -16.78
CA ALA A 252 -30.07 68.10 -18.11
C ALA A 252 -29.74 69.60 -18.13
N PRO A 253 -29.30 70.17 -19.27
CA PRO A 253 -29.23 71.62 -19.44
C PRO A 253 -30.61 72.28 -19.28
N ALA A 254 -30.63 73.54 -18.85
CA ALA A 254 -31.88 74.28 -18.69
C ALA A 254 -32.63 74.40 -20.02
N GLY A 255 -33.85 73.84 -20.09
CA GLY A 255 -34.68 73.84 -21.29
C GLY A 255 -34.23 72.86 -22.39
N GLY A 256 -33.26 71.98 -22.10
CA GLY A 256 -32.74 71.00 -23.05
C GLY A 256 -32.83 69.56 -22.54
N LEU A 257 -32.09 68.66 -23.18
CA LEU A 257 -31.99 67.25 -22.79
C LEU A 257 -30.53 66.78 -22.77
N LEU A 258 -30.27 65.75 -21.98
CA LEU A 258 -28.95 65.11 -21.84
C LEU A 258 -29.08 63.60 -22.11
N PRO A 259 -28.76 63.16 -23.34
CA PRO A 259 -28.52 61.76 -23.69
C PRO A 259 -27.22 61.31 -23.05
N VAL A 260 -27.25 60.28 -22.19
CA VAL A 260 -26.10 59.71 -21.50
C VAL A 260 -25.91 58.27 -21.95
N TRP A 261 -24.71 57.97 -22.43
CA TRP A 261 -24.33 56.67 -22.99
C TRP A 261 -23.56 55.80 -22.03
N GLY A 262 -22.92 56.41 -21.05
CA GLY A 262 -22.19 55.67 -20.04
C GLY A 262 -21.68 56.59 -18.95
N ILE A 263 -21.80 56.13 -17.72
CA ILE A 263 -21.21 56.78 -16.55
C ILE A 263 -20.28 55.78 -15.87
N LYS A 264 -19.11 56.23 -15.44
CA LYS A 264 -18.19 55.41 -14.67
C LYS A 264 -17.77 56.10 -13.40
N VAL A 265 -17.93 55.41 -12.29
CA VAL A 265 -17.29 55.76 -11.03
C VAL A 265 -16.28 54.69 -10.72
N ASN A 266 -15.06 55.08 -10.40
CA ASN A 266 -14.02 54.14 -9.98
C ASN A 266 -13.22 54.70 -8.81
N PHE A 267 -12.60 53.82 -8.04
CA PHE A 267 -11.68 54.23 -6.99
C PHE A 267 -10.39 54.87 -7.54
N GLY A 268 -9.80 55.75 -6.73
CA GLY A 268 -8.50 56.37 -6.97
C GLY A 268 -8.55 57.69 -7.71
N SER A 269 -7.37 58.24 -8.02
CA SER A 269 -7.16 59.63 -8.45
C SER A 269 -7.42 59.96 -9.92
N VAL A 270 -7.73 58.96 -10.72
CA VAL A 270 -7.92 59.11 -12.18
C VAL A 270 -9.19 58.41 -12.61
N ALA A 271 -10.07 59.13 -13.29
CA ALA A 271 -11.25 58.58 -13.94
C ALA A 271 -10.84 57.69 -15.12
N ALA A 272 -11.28 56.43 -15.10
CA ALA A 272 -11.07 55.49 -16.19
C ALA A 272 -12.12 55.68 -17.30
N ASP A 273 -11.83 55.15 -18.49
CA ASP A 273 -12.82 55.06 -19.56
C ASP A 273 -14.01 54.20 -19.15
N PHE A 274 -15.19 54.57 -19.67
CA PHE A 274 -16.42 53.82 -19.48
C PHE A 274 -16.24 52.34 -19.87
N SER A 275 -16.70 51.46 -19.00
CA SER A 275 -16.85 50.03 -19.25
C SER A 275 -18.05 49.52 -18.46
N ASP A 276 -18.81 48.59 -19.04
CA ASP A 276 -20.03 48.02 -18.45
C ASP A 276 -19.73 46.81 -17.53
N ASP A 277 -18.64 46.92 -16.76
CA ASP A 277 -18.06 45.77 -16.05
C ASP A 277 -18.81 45.42 -14.76
N TYR A 278 -19.78 46.23 -14.32
CA TYR A 278 -20.51 45.98 -13.06
C TYR A 278 -21.22 44.62 -13.08
N SER A 279 -21.69 44.16 -14.25
CA SER A 279 -22.32 42.85 -14.44
C SER A 279 -21.37 41.65 -14.36
N THR A 280 -20.04 41.86 -14.38
CA THR A 280 -19.05 40.77 -14.33
C THR A 280 -18.55 40.47 -12.91
N THR A 281 -18.90 41.32 -11.93
CA THR A 281 -18.34 41.27 -10.57
C THR A 281 -18.99 40.26 -9.62
N VAL A 282 -20.04 39.53 -10.01
CA VAL A 282 -20.78 38.66 -9.07
C VAL A 282 -20.30 37.20 -9.08
N LEU A 283 -19.53 36.74 -10.06
CA LEU A 283 -19.05 35.35 -10.13
C LEU A 283 -17.62 35.28 -10.67
N ALA A 284 -16.65 35.61 -9.82
CA ALA A 284 -15.25 35.27 -10.09
C ALA A 284 -14.58 34.75 -8.81
N ALA A 285 -15.06 33.60 -8.32
CA ALA A 285 -14.25 32.76 -7.45
C ALA A 285 -13.02 32.32 -8.26
N THR A 286 -11.88 33.00 -8.06
CA THR A 286 -10.63 32.58 -8.69
C THR A 286 -10.06 31.45 -7.84
N VAL A 287 -10.16 30.22 -8.33
CA VAL A 287 -9.40 29.08 -7.79
C VAL A 287 -8.02 29.16 -8.44
N THR A 288 -7.02 29.56 -7.68
CA THR A 288 -5.62 29.35 -8.06
C THR A 288 -5.25 27.95 -7.56
N ASP A 289 -5.31 26.96 -8.45
CA ASP A 289 -4.85 25.60 -8.16
C ASP A 289 -3.34 25.55 -8.44
N GLN A 290 -2.51 25.55 -7.40
CA GLN A 290 -1.09 25.22 -7.53
C GLN A 290 -0.92 23.72 -7.28
N SER A 291 -1.06 22.94 -8.35
CA SER A 291 -0.78 21.51 -8.37
C SER A 291 0.71 21.26 -8.53
N LEU A 292 1.44 21.02 -7.43
CA LEU A 292 2.76 20.40 -7.50
C LEU A 292 2.61 18.88 -7.38
N ALA A 293 2.63 18.18 -8.51
CA ALA A 293 2.75 16.72 -8.51
C ALA A 293 4.24 16.36 -8.55
N ILE A 294 4.81 15.94 -7.43
CA ILE A 294 6.14 15.33 -7.42
C ILE A 294 5.96 13.88 -7.86
N VAL A 295 6.28 13.60 -9.12
CA VAL A 295 6.27 12.25 -9.70
C VAL A 295 7.68 11.69 -9.55
N ASP A 296 7.84 10.65 -8.74
CA ASP A 296 9.07 9.87 -8.69
C ASP A 296 9.21 9.09 -10.01
N LEU A 297 10.16 9.52 -10.85
CA LEU A 297 10.44 8.97 -12.17
C LEU A 297 11.49 7.86 -12.15
N GLU A 298 12.11 7.57 -11.00
CA GLU A 298 13.31 6.74 -10.92
C GLU A 298 13.08 5.28 -11.37
N ASN A 299 11.82 4.83 -11.43
CA ASN A 299 11.47 3.45 -11.80
C ASN A 299 10.58 3.27 -13.05
N GLN A 300 10.21 4.34 -13.78
CA GLN A 300 9.35 4.28 -15.00
C GLN A 300 8.09 3.36 -14.95
N GLN A 301 7.63 2.94 -13.77
CA GLN A 301 6.40 2.15 -13.65
C GLN A 301 5.19 3.06 -13.52
N ARG A 302 4.68 3.49 -14.67
CA ARG A 302 3.30 3.90 -14.97
C ARG A 302 2.51 4.68 -13.89
N LEU A 303 2.49 6.01 -14.11
CA LEU A 303 1.34 6.93 -13.98
C LEU A 303 0.54 6.87 -12.67
N ALA A 304 1.12 7.41 -11.59
CA ALA A 304 0.31 8.04 -10.56
C ALA A 304 -0.21 9.39 -11.09
N SER A 305 -1.53 9.64 -11.05
CA SER A 305 -2.11 10.92 -11.46
C SER A 305 -3.26 11.33 -10.55
N PHE A 306 -3.41 12.63 -10.30
CA PHE A 306 -4.61 13.19 -9.71
C PHE A 306 -5.29 14.13 -10.71
N ARG A 307 -6.62 14.06 -10.83
CA ARG A 307 -7.37 14.87 -11.79
C ARG A 307 -8.62 15.41 -11.12
N LYS A 308 -8.86 16.71 -11.33
CA LYS A 308 -10.12 17.37 -10.98
C LYS A 308 -10.99 17.38 -12.23
N ILE A 309 -12.10 16.66 -12.19
CA ILE A 309 -13.07 16.61 -13.28
C ILE A 309 -14.27 17.43 -12.83
N ALA A 310 -14.48 18.58 -13.45
CA ALA A 310 -15.63 19.45 -13.21
C ALA A 310 -16.35 19.68 -14.55
N GLU A 311 -17.59 19.21 -14.66
CA GLU A 311 -18.41 19.44 -15.85
C GLU A 311 -19.11 20.79 -15.74
N ALA A 312 -18.95 21.65 -16.75
CA ALA A 312 -19.52 23.00 -16.77
C ALA A 312 -21.07 23.02 -16.91
N SER A 313 -21.71 21.86 -17.06
CA SER A 313 -23.15 21.70 -17.30
C SER A 313 -24.01 21.89 -16.05
N GLY A 314 -23.42 22.02 -14.86
CA GLY A 314 -24.13 22.30 -13.60
C GLY A 314 -24.97 21.16 -13.04
N ALA A 315 -25.08 20.03 -13.75
CA ALA A 315 -25.87 18.87 -13.33
C ALA A 315 -25.03 17.74 -12.71
N ALA A 316 -23.72 17.68 -13.00
CA ALA A 316 -22.82 16.65 -12.49
C ALA A 316 -21.91 17.21 -11.38
N PRO A 317 -21.76 16.50 -10.24
CA PRO A 317 -20.84 16.91 -9.19
C PRO A 317 -19.39 16.85 -9.68
N ALA A 318 -18.57 17.82 -9.28
CA ALA A 318 -17.12 17.75 -9.49
C ALA A 318 -16.53 16.66 -8.57
N TYR A 319 -15.59 15.86 -9.09
CA TYR A 319 -14.92 14.82 -8.32
C TYR A 319 -13.40 14.84 -8.51
N TYR A 320 -12.71 14.33 -7.48
CA TYR A 320 -11.27 14.11 -7.47
C TYR A 320 -10.98 12.64 -7.75
N GLU A 321 -10.20 12.37 -8.79
CA GLU A 321 -9.74 11.02 -9.13
C GLU A 321 -8.27 10.88 -8.72
N PHE A 322 -7.95 9.83 -7.95
CA PHE A 322 -6.57 9.48 -7.57
C PHE A 322 -6.25 8.10 -8.15
N VAL A 323 -5.31 8.04 -9.09
CA VAL A 323 -4.86 6.81 -9.74
C VAL A 323 -3.43 6.54 -9.29
N SER A 324 -3.17 5.37 -8.71
CA SER A 324 -1.83 5.00 -8.23
C SER A 324 -1.19 3.83 -8.99
N SER A 325 -1.96 2.91 -9.61
CA SER A 325 -1.49 1.94 -10.63
C SER A 325 -2.62 1.00 -11.10
N THR A 326 -2.37 0.16 -12.12
CA THR A 326 -3.26 -0.93 -12.58
C THR A 326 -3.32 -2.14 -11.65
N SER A 327 -2.50 -2.20 -10.59
CA SER A 327 -2.39 -3.36 -9.68
C SER A 327 -2.97 -3.13 -8.28
N GLY A 328 -3.72 -2.04 -8.09
CA GLY A 328 -4.31 -1.68 -6.80
C GLY A 328 -3.39 -0.74 -6.02
N GLY A 329 -3.59 0.56 -6.21
CA GLY A 329 -3.02 1.61 -5.39
C GLY A 329 -4.07 2.19 -4.45
N TYR A 330 -3.67 2.60 -3.25
CA TYR A 330 -4.56 3.24 -2.28
C TYR A 330 -4.41 4.77 -2.36
N ALA A 331 -5.52 5.49 -2.27
CA ALA A 331 -5.53 6.93 -2.06
C ALA A 331 -5.63 7.20 -0.54
N ALA A 332 -4.67 7.94 0.03
CA ALA A 332 -4.68 8.31 1.45
C ALA A 332 -5.01 9.79 1.61
N ILE A 333 -6.17 10.08 2.23
CA ILE A 333 -6.55 11.43 2.64
C ILE A 333 -6.25 11.55 4.15
N ALA A 334 -5.13 12.17 4.49
CA ALA A 334 -4.75 12.42 5.88
C ALA A 334 -5.34 13.75 6.36
N ALA A 335 -6.56 13.69 6.92
CA ALA A 335 -7.24 14.85 7.48
C ALA A 335 -7.91 14.48 8.82
N PRO A 336 -7.94 15.39 9.82
CA PRO A 336 -8.71 15.17 11.05
C PRO A 336 -10.22 14.97 10.80
N LEU A 337 -10.73 15.54 9.69
CA LEU A 337 -12.13 15.50 9.28
C LEU A 337 -12.23 15.45 7.75
N VAL A 338 -13.03 14.52 7.20
CA VAL A 338 -13.45 14.53 5.80
C VAL A 338 -14.94 14.87 5.75
N ALA A 339 -15.25 16.10 5.31
CA ALA A 339 -16.61 16.61 5.20
C ALA A 339 -17.00 16.83 3.74
N LEU A 340 -18.19 16.37 3.37
CA LEU A 340 -18.85 16.68 2.12
C LEU A 340 -19.67 17.96 2.32
N LEU A 341 -19.38 18.99 1.54
CA LEU A 341 -20.13 20.24 1.62
C LEU A 341 -21.49 20.05 0.97
N ASN A 342 -22.55 20.38 1.72
CA ASN A 342 -23.91 20.35 1.21
C ASN A 342 -24.06 21.44 0.13
N SER A 343 -24.63 21.09 -1.03
CA SER A 343 -24.83 22.04 -2.14
C SER A 343 -25.94 23.07 -1.88
N ILE A 344 -26.63 22.97 -0.74
CA ILE A 344 -27.64 23.95 -0.31
C ILE A 344 -26.92 25.17 0.28
N PRO A 345 -27.15 26.39 -0.24
CA PRO A 345 -26.61 27.61 0.35
C PRO A 345 -26.98 27.72 1.84
N GLY A 346 -25.97 27.76 2.72
CA GLY A 346 -26.14 27.82 4.18
C GLY A 346 -26.38 26.48 4.88
N GLY A 347 -26.28 25.35 4.17
CA GLY A 347 -26.34 24.02 4.78
C GLY A 347 -25.06 23.65 5.53
N ASP A 348 -25.21 22.99 6.68
CA ASP A 348 -24.08 22.50 7.46
C ASP A 348 -23.24 21.46 6.67
N PRO A 349 -21.91 21.43 6.86
CA PRO A 349 -21.06 20.39 6.29
C PRO A 349 -21.52 18.99 6.73
N LEU A 350 -21.64 18.06 5.77
CA LEU A 350 -21.93 16.66 6.06
C LEU A 350 -20.62 15.95 6.35
N VAL A 351 -20.32 15.69 7.63
CA VAL A 351 -19.15 14.88 7.99
C VAL A 351 -19.34 13.45 7.49
N ALA A 352 -18.50 13.01 6.56
CA ALA A 352 -18.53 11.66 6.01
C ALA A 352 -17.68 10.70 6.88
N MET A 353 -16.51 11.15 7.30
CA MET A 353 -15.57 10.37 8.12
C MET A 353 -14.80 11.28 9.09
N GLN A 354 -14.53 10.78 10.29
CA GLN A 354 -13.73 11.48 11.31
C GLN A 354 -12.71 10.53 11.94
N ALA A 355 -11.49 10.98 12.19
CA ALA A 355 -10.52 10.22 12.97
C ALA A 355 -10.69 10.53 14.47
N ILE A 356 -10.99 9.52 15.29
CA ILE A 356 -11.14 9.66 16.75
C ILE A 356 -10.24 8.63 17.42
N ALA A 357 -9.30 9.10 18.25
CA ALA A 357 -8.36 8.25 19.01
C ALA A 357 -7.57 7.22 18.16
N GLY A 358 -7.32 7.52 16.87
CA GLY A 358 -6.62 6.63 15.94
C GLY A 358 -7.52 5.68 15.15
N GLU A 359 -8.84 5.75 15.35
CA GLU A 359 -9.84 4.95 14.62
C GLU A 359 -10.68 5.83 13.67
N VAL A 360 -11.23 5.20 12.63
CA VAL A 360 -12.13 5.85 11.68
C VAL A 360 -13.57 5.74 12.16
N PHE A 361 -14.21 6.88 12.39
CA PHE A 361 -15.59 7.00 12.84
C PHE A 361 -16.50 7.51 11.71
N PHE A 362 -17.62 6.82 11.51
CA PHE A 362 -18.70 7.24 10.62
C PHE A 362 -19.85 7.80 11.46
N PRO A 363 -20.06 9.13 11.51
CA PRO A 363 -21.12 9.74 12.33
C PRO A 363 -22.53 9.50 11.77
N ARG A 364 -22.64 8.98 10.55
CA ARG A 364 -23.89 8.64 9.88
C ARG A 364 -23.78 7.26 9.21
N PRO A 365 -24.91 6.57 8.98
CA PRO A 365 -24.90 5.29 8.29
C PRO A 365 -24.29 5.37 6.89
N VAL A 366 -23.49 4.37 6.53
CA VAL A 366 -22.89 4.18 5.22
C VAL A 366 -23.77 3.25 4.41
N TYR A 367 -24.02 3.61 3.16
CA TYR A 367 -24.86 2.85 2.23
C TYR A 367 -24.01 2.20 1.14
N VAL A 368 -24.27 0.93 0.87
CA VAL A 368 -23.74 0.21 -0.29
C VAL A 368 -24.93 -0.34 -1.07
N ASP A 369 -25.21 0.26 -2.23
CA ASP A 369 -26.27 -0.16 -3.13
C ASP A 369 -25.78 -1.25 -4.08
N LEU A 370 -26.55 -2.33 -4.18
CA LEU A 370 -26.20 -3.55 -4.91
C LEU A 370 -27.26 -3.91 -5.98
N GLY A 371 -28.07 -2.94 -6.41
CA GLY A 371 -29.11 -3.09 -7.43
C GLY A 371 -30.32 -3.90 -6.93
N GLY A 372 -31.38 -3.22 -6.46
CA GLY A 372 -32.55 -3.85 -5.85
C GLY A 372 -32.34 -4.25 -4.38
N ARG A 373 -31.12 -4.11 -3.87
CA ARG A 373 -30.71 -4.43 -2.50
C ARG A 373 -29.71 -3.41 -1.99
N ARG A 374 -29.67 -3.24 -0.67
CA ARG A 374 -28.84 -2.26 0.03
C ARG A 374 -28.28 -2.87 1.30
N LEU A 375 -26.98 -2.66 1.52
CA LEU A 375 -26.31 -2.86 2.80
C LEU A 375 -26.15 -1.49 3.47
N ILE A 376 -26.53 -1.42 4.75
CA ILE A 376 -26.37 -0.24 5.58
C ILE A 376 -25.49 -0.60 6.78
N VAL A 377 -24.43 0.16 6.99
CA VAL A 377 -23.45 -0.05 8.07
C VAL A 377 -23.39 1.20 8.94
N GLY A 378 -23.52 1.05 10.25
CA GLY A 378 -23.44 2.17 11.20
C GLY A 378 -24.69 2.32 12.07
N PRO A 379 -24.83 3.43 12.80
CA PRO A 379 -25.86 3.61 13.82
C PRO A 379 -27.25 3.76 13.19
N GLY A 380 -28.02 2.67 13.23
CA GLY A 380 -29.40 2.63 12.74
C GLY A 380 -30.43 2.63 13.86
N ASN A 381 -31.71 2.54 13.49
CA ASN A 381 -32.83 2.47 14.43
C ASN A 381 -32.90 1.08 15.09
N GLY A 382 -31.98 0.83 16.04
CA GLY A 382 -31.85 -0.42 16.76
C GLY A 382 -30.94 -1.46 16.10
N TRP A 383 -30.26 -1.15 15.01
CA TRP A 383 -29.31 -2.06 14.33
C TRP A 383 -27.98 -1.35 14.07
N VAL A 384 -26.92 -2.13 13.89
CA VAL A 384 -25.57 -1.67 13.53
C VAL A 384 -25.14 -2.13 12.13
N LEU A 385 -25.81 -3.16 11.61
CA LEU A 385 -25.68 -3.66 10.24
C LEU A 385 -27.06 -4.06 9.75
N TRP A 386 -27.45 -3.67 8.55
CA TRP A 386 -28.75 -3.99 7.97
C TRP A 386 -28.62 -4.28 6.48
N PHE A 387 -29.29 -5.33 6.01
CA PHE A 387 -29.32 -5.71 4.60
C PHE A 387 -30.75 -6.01 4.16
N GLY A 388 -31.20 -5.34 3.10
CA GLY A 388 -32.59 -5.43 2.64
C GLY A 388 -32.85 -4.75 1.31
N PRO A 389 -34.13 -4.48 0.97
CA PRO A 389 -34.51 -3.76 -0.24
C PRO A 389 -33.91 -2.34 -0.28
N ASP A 390 -33.52 -1.89 -1.48
CA ASP A 390 -32.97 -0.54 -1.71
C ASP A 390 -34.01 0.60 -1.63
N THR A 391 -35.30 0.25 -1.57
CA THR A 391 -36.41 1.19 -1.33
C THR A 391 -36.49 1.67 0.12
N ILE A 392 -35.76 1.04 1.05
CA ILE A 392 -35.74 1.39 2.47
C ILE A 392 -34.44 2.18 2.77
N ASN A 393 -34.59 3.36 3.39
CA ASN A 393 -33.47 4.18 3.87
C ASN A 393 -33.11 3.82 5.33
N ALA A 394 -32.04 4.39 5.89
CA ALA A 394 -31.63 4.04 7.25
C ALA A 394 -32.67 4.41 8.33
N GLU A 395 -33.48 5.45 8.12
CA GLU A 395 -34.54 5.83 9.07
C GLU A 395 -35.67 4.80 9.10
N GLY A 396 -36.04 4.25 7.94
CA GLY A 396 -37.08 3.24 7.80
C GLY A 396 -36.60 1.80 8.05
N ALA A 397 -35.30 1.55 8.05
CA ALA A 397 -34.73 0.24 8.33
C ALA A 397 -34.94 -0.13 9.80
N THR A 398 -35.50 -1.32 10.02
CA THR A 398 -35.71 -1.91 11.35
C THR A 398 -35.06 -3.28 11.42
N ARG A 399 -34.92 -3.83 12.62
CA ARG A 399 -34.36 -5.18 12.81
C ARG A 399 -35.09 -6.27 12.03
N THR A 400 -36.36 -6.04 11.68
CA THR A 400 -37.25 -7.10 11.19
C THR A 400 -37.71 -6.93 9.74
N ASN A 401 -37.49 -5.77 9.13
CA ASN A 401 -37.88 -5.50 7.74
C ASN A 401 -36.74 -5.70 6.73
N GLY A 402 -35.54 -6.07 7.20
CA GLY A 402 -34.42 -6.49 6.36
C GLY A 402 -34.44 -8.00 6.09
N TYR A 403 -33.73 -8.41 5.05
CA TYR A 403 -33.36 -9.83 4.87
C TYR A 403 -32.43 -10.30 6.00
N PHE A 404 -31.62 -9.37 6.51
CA PHE A 404 -30.67 -9.60 7.57
C PHE A 404 -30.40 -8.32 8.36
N ALA A 405 -30.26 -8.40 9.68
CA ALA A 405 -29.81 -7.28 10.52
C ALA A 405 -29.01 -7.76 11.73
N LEU A 406 -27.96 -7.02 12.10
CA LEU A 406 -27.30 -7.12 13.41
C LEU A 406 -27.86 -6.02 14.31
N GLY A 407 -28.58 -6.41 15.35
CA GLY A 407 -29.14 -5.50 16.33
C GLY A 407 -28.08 -4.83 17.18
N THR A 408 -28.39 -3.64 17.71
CA THR A 408 -27.58 -2.97 18.73
C THR A 408 -27.48 -3.75 20.05
N ASP A 409 -28.30 -4.78 20.22
CA ASP A 409 -28.25 -5.75 21.32
C ASP A 409 -27.32 -6.95 21.04
N GLY A 410 -26.57 -6.93 19.93
CA GLY A 410 -25.61 -7.97 19.57
C GLY A 410 -26.24 -9.23 18.94
N LYS A 411 -27.54 -9.20 18.66
CA LYS A 411 -28.28 -10.33 18.09
C LYS A 411 -28.42 -10.24 16.59
N VAL A 412 -28.44 -11.39 15.92
CA VAL A 412 -28.63 -11.48 14.46
C VAL A 412 -30.09 -11.79 14.16
N TYR A 413 -30.67 -11.03 13.22
CA TYR A 413 -32.05 -11.17 12.77
C TYR A 413 -32.10 -11.53 11.28
N TYR A 414 -33.01 -12.45 10.91
CA TYR A 414 -33.38 -12.75 9.53
C TYR A 414 -34.87 -12.49 9.37
N GLY A 415 -35.22 -11.29 8.89
CA GLY A 415 -36.58 -10.79 9.01
C GLY A 415 -37.03 -10.74 10.48
N SER A 416 -38.20 -11.29 10.79
CA SER A 416 -38.74 -11.28 12.16
C SER A 416 -38.14 -12.33 13.13
N ALA A 417 -37.19 -13.16 12.69
CA ALA A 417 -36.63 -14.25 13.51
C ALA A 417 -35.20 -13.95 13.99
N GLU A 418 -34.89 -14.24 15.26
CA GLU A 418 -33.54 -14.14 15.85
C GLU A 418 -32.75 -15.45 15.63
N LEU A 419 -31.52 -15.35 15.11
CA LEU A 419 -30.60 -16.49 14.96
C LEU A 419 -29.72 -16.63 16.21
N GLY A 420 -29.72 -17.81 16.84
CA GLY A 420 -28.86 -18.12 18.00
C GLY A 420 -29.58 -18.44 19.31
N GLY A 421 -30.91 -18.35 19.37
CA GLY A 421 -31.69 -18.81 20.53
C GLY A 421 -31.72 -20.34 20.75
N GLY A 422 -31.15 -21.13 19.84
CA GLY A 422 -31.06 -22.58 19.93
C GLY A 422 -29.60 -23.04 19.99
N GLY A 423 -29.19 -23.64 21.11
CA GLY A 423 -27.84 -24.18 21.30
C GLY A 423 -27.50 -25.21 20.20
N GLY A 424 -26.41 -24.95 19.49
CA GLY A 424 -25.94 -25.76 18.37
C GLY A 424 -25.46 -27.16 18.78
N ASP A 425 -25.69 -28.12 17.89
CA ASP A 425 -25.29 -29.52 17.98
C ASP A 425 -23.77 -29.68 18.06
N SER A 426 -23.24 -29.66 19.28
CA SER A 426 -21.90 -30.12 19.56
C SER A 426 -21.98 -31.60 19.97
N ALA A 427 -21.34 -32.48 19.19
CA ALA A 427 -21.12 -33.87 19.59
C ALA A 427 -20.30 -33.86 20.89
N LEU A 428 -20.97 -33.98 22.04
CA LEU A 428 -20.33 -34.05 23.34
C LEU A 428 -19.58 -35.38 23.44
N ARG A 429 -18.27 -35.33 23.22
CA ARG A 429 -17.37 -36.47 23.44
C ARG A 429 -17.00 -36.53 24.91
N SER A 430 -17.31 -37.63 25.58
CA SER A 430 -16.81 -37.90 26.93
C SER A 430 -16.11 -39.25 26.95
N THR A 431 -14.91 -39.28 27.53
CA THR A 431 -14.11 -40.49 27.71
C THR A 431 -14.39 -41.05 29.10
N ILE A 432 -14.87 -42.30 29.20
CA ILE A 432 -14.88 -43.00 30.49
C ILE A 432 -13.42 -43.36 30.81
N GLY A 433 -12.80 -42.67 31.76
CA GLY A 433 -11.50 -43.02 32.32
C GLY A 433 -11.70 -43.64 33.70
N GLY A 434 -11.67 -44.97 33.79
CA GLY A 434 -11.73 -45.69 35.05
C GLY A 434 -10.45 -46.49 35.27
N SER A 435 -9.67 -46.14 36.29
CA SER A 435 -8.65 -47.03 36.86
C SER A 435 -9.32 -47.89 37.92
N ALA A 436 -9.95 -49.00 37.51
CA ALA A 436 -10.55 -49.94 38.44
C ALA A 436 -9.63 -51.16 38.58
N GLY A 437 -8.96 -51.28 39.73
CA GLY A 437 -8.27 -52.50 40.17
C GLY A 437 -9.25 -53.63 40.52
N ALA A 438 -10.24 -53.87 39.67
CA ALA A 438 -11.26 -54.89 39.84
C ALA A 438 -10.78 -56.20 39.22
N ALA A 439 -10.50 -57.20 40.06
CA ALA A 439 -10.30 -58.58 39.65
C ALA A 439 -11.65 -59.29 39.53
N THR A 440 -11.88 -60.01 38.43
CA THR A 440 -13.11 -60.76 38.19
C THR A 440 -12.91 -62.25 38.45
N HIS A 441 -13.28 -62.74 39.63
CA HIS A 441 -13.43 -64.19 39.84
C HIS A 441 -14.79 -64.66 39.29
N GLY A 442 -14.79 -65.26 38.10
CA GLY A 442 -15.95 -65.94 37.51
C GLY A 442 -17.08 -65.02 37.01
N ALA A 443 -18.34 -65.49 37.09
CA ALA A 443 -19.50 -64.92 36.38
C ALA A 443 -20.02 -63.55 36.90
N THR A 444 -19.31 -62.93 37.84
CA THR A 444 -19.71 -61.69 38.52
C THR A 444 -19.31 -60.45 37.70
N TRP A 445 -20.25 -59.51 37.55
CA TRP A 445 -19.99 -58.23 36.88
C TRP A 445 -19.26 -57.25 37.81
N VAL A 446 -18.16 -56.67 37.35
CA VAL A 446 -17.46 -55.58 38.04
C VAL A 446 -17.53 -54.30 37.22
N ASN A 447 -17.52 -53.15 37.91
CA ASN A 447 -17.49 -51.84 37.27
C ASN A 447 -16.08 -51.56 36.72
N ALA A 448 -15.98 -51.37 35.40
CA ALA A 448 -14.76 -50.95 34.73
C ALA A 448 -14.60 -49.42 34.72
N GLY A 449 -15.70 -48.67 34.75
CA GLY A 449 -15.69 -47.21 34.83
C GLY A 449 -17.06 -46.57 34.65
N THR A 450 -17.16 -45.27 34.94
CA THR A 450 -18.39 -44.48 34.84
C THR A 450 -18.08 -43.11 34.23
N THR A 451 -18.96 -42.59 33.36
CA THR A 451 -18.94 -41.17 32.94
C THR A 451 -20.33 -40.55 33.01
N THR A 452 -20.39 -39.23 33.14
CA THR A 452 -21.61 -38.45 33.10
C THR A 452 -21.54 -37.44 31.97
N PHE A 453 -22.55 -37.44 31.10
CA PHE A 453 -22.80 -36.40 30.11
C PHE A 453 -23.74 -35.38 30.74
N SER A 454 -23.30 -34.15 30.94
CA SER A 454 -24.17 -33.05 31.40
C SER A 454 -24.76 -32.29 30.20
N ASN A 455 -25.90 -31.63 30.41
CA ASN A 455 -26.54 -30.72 29.45
C ASN A 455 -26.93 -31.34 28.10
N LEU A 456 -27.31 -32.63 28.05
CA LEU A 456 -27.79 -33.24 26.82
C LEU A 456 -29.15 -32.66 26.40
N PRO A 457 -29.30 -32.17 25.14
CA PRO A 457 -30.58 -31.72 24.60
C PRO A 457 -31.60 -32.86 24.50
N ALA A 458 -32.89 -32.52 24.48
CA ALA A 458 -33.97 -33.50 24.30
C ALA A 458 -33.90 -34.18 22.92
N GLY A 459 -34.17 -35.50 22.89
CA GLY A 459 -34.50 -36.23 21.66
C GLY A 459 -33.33 -36.76 20.82
N GLY A 460 -32.11 -36.84 21.36
CA GLY A 460 -30.97 -37.45 20.67
C GLY A 460 -30.70 -38.92 20.99
N THR A 461 -29.87 -39.56 20.16
CA THR A 461 -29.35 -40.92 20.38
C THR A 461 -27.91 -40.87 20.87
N ILE A 462 -27.52 -41.84 21.71
CA ILE A 462 -26.12 -42.02 22.12
C ILE A 462 -25.57 -43.22 21.37
N LYS A 463 -24.52 -43.02 20.59
CA LYS A 463 -23.69 -44.10 20.05
C LYS A 463 -22.56 -44.38 21.03
N ILE A 464 -22.37 -45.64 21.38
CA ILE A 464 -21.31 -46.05 22.30
C ILE A 464 -20.26 -46.83 21.52
N PHE A 465 -19.02 -46.39 21.62
CA PHE A 465 -17.83 -47.02 21.10
C PHE A 465 -16.94 -47.35 22.29
N ALA A 466 -16.93 -48.60 22.72
CA ALA A 466 -15.96 -49.06 23.70
C ALA A 466 -14.81 -49.73 22.96
N SER A 467 -13.59 -49.23 23.14
CA SER A 467 -12.36 -49.88 22.71
C SER A 467 -11.32 -49.68 23.81
N GLY A 468 -11.06 -50.72 24.60
CA GLY A 468 -9.95 -50.72 25.54
C GLY A 468 -8.68 -51.26 24.90
N ASN A 469 -7.54 -50.74 25.30
CA ASN A 469 -6.26 -51.43 25.17
C ASN A 469 -5.61 -51.44 26.55
N ALA A 470 -5.42 -52.62 27.13
CA ALA A 470 -4.72 -52.73 28.40
C ALA A 470 -3.23 -52.54 28.14
N GLN A 471 -2.67 -51.41 28.57
CA GLN A 471 -1.22 -51.17 28.54
C GLN A 471 -0.68 -51.17 29.97
N GLY A 472 0.15 -52.16 30.30
CA GLY A 472 0.91 -52.24 31.55
C GLY A 472 0.06 -52.43 32.82
N GLY A 473 0.04 -53.65 33.38
CA GLY A 473 -0.57 -53.91 34.70
C GLY A 473 -1.95 -54.56 34.70
N MET A 474 -2.37 -55.18 33.60
CA MET A 474 -3.45 -56.17 33.61
C MET A 474 -2.86 -57.55 33.92
N THR A 475 -3.33 -58.19 34.99
CA THR A 475 -2.95 -59.54 35.39
C THR A 475 -4.08 -60.50 35.02
N VAL A 476 -3.77 -61.50 34.20
CA VAL A 476 -4.67 -62.64 34.02
C VAL A 476 -4.17 -63.76 34.92
N GLU A 477 -4.78 -63.92 36.09
CA GLU A 477 -4.33 -64.95 37.03
C GLU A 477 -4.61 -66.36 36.49
N GLY A 478 -3.60 -67.22 36.62
CA GLY A 478 -3.67 -68.65 36.31
C GLY A 478 -3.46 -69.01 34.84
N SER A 479 -3.10 -68.10 33.94
CA SER A 479 -2.99 -68.37 32.51
C SER A 479 -1.55 -68.33 32.00
N GLY A 480 -1.10 -69.36 31.27
CA GLY A 480 0.25 -69.40 30.70
C GLY A 480 0.44 -68.42 29.53
N LEU A 481 1.68 -68.18 29.12
CA LEU A 481 1.97 -67.40 27.90
C LEU A 481 1.19 -67.99 26.69
N GLY A 482 0.51 -67.14 25.94
CA GLY A 482 -0.27 -67.54 24.75
C GLY A 482 -1.72 -67.93 25.00
N THR A 483 -2.24 -67.80 26.23
CA THR A 483 -3.66 -68.06 26.51
C THR A 483 -4.55 -66.86 26.15
N THR A 484 -5.73 -67.15 25.61
CA THR A 484 -6.82 -66.19 25.42
C THR A 484 -7.89 -66.42 26.49
N VAL A 485 -8.31 -65.35 27.17
CA VAL A 485 -9.44 -65.34 28.11
C VAL A 485 -10.59 -64.59 27.47
N ASN A 486 -11.74 -65.24 27.42
CA ASN A 486 -12.98 -64.64 26.94
C ASN A 486 -13.78 -64.08 28.12
N GLY A 487 -14.43 -62.96 27.88
CA GLY A 487 -15.32 -62.29 28.80
C GLY A 487 -16.43 -61.56 28.07
N GLU A 488 -17.27 -60.89 28.85
CA GLU A 488 -18.34 -60.05 28.36
C GLU A 488 -18.20 -58.64 28.92
N ALA A 489 -18.66 -57.67 28.14
CA ALA A 489 -18.76 -56.28 28.52
C ALA A 489 -20.21 -55.81 28.37
N ARG A 490 -20.65 -54.88 29.22
CA ARG A 490 -21.95 -54.23 29.07
C ARG A 490 -21.90 -52.78 29.53
N VAL A 491 -22.72 -51.94 28.91
CA VAL A 491 -22.90 -50.55 29.33
C VAL A 491 -24.30 -50.38 29.90
N LEU A 492 -24.37 -49.73 31.06
CA LEU A 492 -25.59 -49.50 31.79
C LEU A 492 -25.85 -48.01 31.98
N ARG A 493 -27.12 -47.66 32.14
CA ARG A 493 -27.56 -46.42 32.77
C ARG A 493 -28.36 -46.78 34.01
N GLY A 494 -27.83 -46.47 35.19
CA GLY A 494 -28.34 -47.02 36.44
C GLY A 494 -28.24 -48.55 36.42
N THR A 495 -29.39 -49.24 36.45
CA THR A 495 -29.47 -50.71 36.39
C THR A 495 -29.86 -51.26 35.01
N THR A 496 -30.25 -50.40 34.06
CA THR A 496 -30.68 -50.82 32.73
C THR A 496 -29.47 -51.06 31.83
N VAL A 497 -29.36 -52.28 31.27
CA VAL A 497 -28.34 -52.61 30.27
C VAL A 497 -28.74 -52.00 28.93
N LEU A 498 -27.88 -51.12 28.40
CA LEU A 498 -28.09 -50.42 27.14
C LEU A 498 -27.45 -51.15 25.96
N ALA A 499 -26.26 -51.73 26.18
CA ALA A 499 -25.56 -52.53 25.19
C ALA A 499 -24.71 -53.61 25.86
N THR A 500 -24.49 -54.72 25.15
CA THR A 500 -23.58 -55.82 25.54
C THR A 500 -22.58 -56.08 24.42
N GLY A 501 -21.39 -56.55 24.77
CA GLY A 501 -20.32 -56.86 23.83
C GLY A 501 -19.38 -57.92 24.37
N GLN A 502 -18.41 -58.29 23.56
CA GLN A 502 -17.42 -59.30 23.89
C GLN A 502 -16.12 -58.64 24.38
N LEU A 503 -15.51 -59.24 25.40
CA LEU A 503 -14.17 -58.93 25.88
C LEU A 503 -13.25 -60.10 25.54
N ILE A 504 -12.12 -59.81 24.91
CA ILE A 504 -11.10 -60.81 24.57
C ILE A 504 -9.77 -60.29 25.10
N ALA A 505 -9.16 -61.03 26.03
CA ALA A 505 -7.84 -60.74 26.57
C ALA A 505 -6.84 -61.82 26.17
N SER A 506 -5.68 -61.42 25.65
CA SER A 506 -4.57 -62.32 25.29
C SER A 506 -3.33 -61.97 26.09
N VAL A 507 -2.65 -63.00 26.63
CA VAL A 507 -1.39 -62.82 27.37
C VAL A 507 -0.20 -63.11 26.45
N ALA A 508 0.58 -62.09 26.13
CA ALA A 508 1.77 -62.20 25.28
C ALA A 508 3.00 -61.66 26.02
N GLY A 509 3.92 -62.54 26.40
CA GLY A 509 5.26 -62.13 26.88
C GLY A 509 5.33 -61.44 28.25
N GLY A 510 4.33 -61.62 29.13
CA GLY A 510 4.32 -61.02 30.48
C GLY A 510 3.42 -59.80 30.62
N ASP A 511 3.00 -59.20 29.51
CA ASP A 511 1.93 -58.21 29.46
C ASP A 511 0.69 -58.82 28.80
N ALA A 512 -0.49 -58.48 29.33
CA ALA A 512 -1.76 -58.90 28.77
C ALA A 512 -2.39 -57.72 28.00
N SER A 513 -2.84 -57.97 26.77
CA SER A 513 -3.62 -57.01 25.97
C SER A 513 -5.06 -57.47 25.93
N ALA A 514 -5.99 -56.59 26.27
CA ALA A 514 -7.42 -56.82 26.13
C ALA A 514 -8.01 -55.91 25.06
N SER A 515 -8.89 -56.47 24.25
CA SER A 515 -9.77 -55.74 23.35
C SER A 515 -11.21 -55.94 23.80
N ILE A 516 -11.98 -54.86 23.78
CA ILE A 516 -13.42 -54.89 24.05
C ILE A 516 -14.12 -54.41 22.80
N LEU A 517 -15.11 -55.19 22.35
CA LEU A 517 -15.93 -54.84 21.22
C LEU A 517 -17.40 -54.84 21.65
N ILE A 518 -18.00 -53.64 21.68
CA ILE A 518 -19.43 -53.45 21.87
C ILE A 518 -20.03 -52.98 20.53
N PRO A 519 -21.14 -53.59 20.05
CA PRO A 519 -21.79 -53.17 18.81
C PRO A 519 -22.18 -51.68 18.82
N THR A 520 -21.96 -50.99 17.70
CA THR A 520 -22.10 -49.54 17.54
C THR A 520 -23.54 -49.07 17.29
N THR A 521 -24.53 -49.91 17.59
CA THR A 521 -25.93 -49.60 17.33
C THR A 521 -26.36 -48.39 18.17
N PRO A 522 -26.92 -47.33 17.56
CA PRO A 522 -27.34 -46.14 18.30
C PRO A 522 -28.37 -46.51 19.35
N ILE A 523 -28.13 -46.10 20.60
CA ILE A 523 -29.03 -46.36 21.71
C ILE A 523 -29.88 -45.13 21.90
N ASN A 524 -31.20 -45.31 21.86
CA ASN A 524 -32.12 -44.22 22.09
C ASN A 524 -32.13 -43.89 23.59
N ALA A 525 -31.31 -42.92 24.00
CA ALA A 525 -31.16 -42.61 25.41
C ALA A 525 -32.41 -41.91 25.97
N GLY A 526 -33.24 -41.28 25.14
CA GLY A 526 -34.57 -40.77 25.53
C GLY A 526 -34.57 -39.86 26.77
N ALA A 527 -33.43 -39.27 27.15
CA ALA A 527 -33.27 -38.54 28.40
C ALA A 527 -32.79 -37.11 28.11
N THR A 528 -33.46 -36.14 28.73
CA THR A 528 -33.04 -34.74 28.85
C THR A 528 -32.24 -34.55 30.13
N GLY A 529 -31.09 -33.87 30.05
CA GLY A 529 -30.26 -33.56 31.22
C GLY A 529 -29.05 -34.48 31.39
N ALA A 530 -28.58 -34.64 32.63
CA ALA A 530 -27.36 -35.38 32.90
C ALA A 530 -27.58 -36.91 32.76
N VAL A 531 -26.80 -37.58 31.91
CA VAL A 531 -26.86 -39.03 31.70
C VAL A 531 -25.55 -39.66 32.16
N THR A 532 -25.63 -40.52 33.18
CA THR A 532 -24.49 -41.30 33.67
C THR A 532 -24.50 -42.70 33.08
N LEU A 533 -23.40 -43.09 32.42
CA LEU A 533 -23.17 -44.41 31.86
C LEU A 533 -22.08 -45.14 32.63
N THR A 534 -22.32 -46.40 32.97
CA THR A 534 -21.39 -47.28 33.67
C THR A 534 -21.05 -48.47 32.80
N MET A 535 -19.78 -48.78 32.61
CA MET A 535 -19.35 -50.02 31.98
C MET A 535 -19.04 -51.06 33.02
N GLN A 536 -19.51 -52.27 32.75
CA GLN A 536 -19.20 -53.46 33.52
C GLN A 536 -18.57 -54.53 32.63
N ILE A 537 -17.67 -55.31 33.22
CA ILE A 537 -17.03 -56.46 32.58
C ILE A 537 -17.12 -57.69 33.47
N ARG A 538 -16.99 -58.87 32.87
CA ARG A 538 -16.81 -60.14 33.57
C ARG A 538 -16.03 -61.14 32.73
N SER A 539 -15.31 -62.05 33.37
CA SER A 539 -14.74 -63.22 32.72
C SER A 539 -15.83 -64.28 32.51
N THR A 540 -15.88 -64.90 31.33
CA THR A 540 -16.71 -66.09 31.07
C THR A 540 -15.88 -67.37 31.06
N THR A 541 -14.57 -67.24 31.21
CA THR A 541 -13.65 -68.38 31.27
C THR A 541 -13.55 -68.86 32.73
N ALA A 542 -13.88 -70.13 32.97
CA ALA A 542 -13.89 -70.70 34.32
C ALA A 542 -12.51 -70.57 35.00
N ASN A 543 -12.50 -70.08 36.23
CA ASN A 543 -11.31 -69.94 37.08
C ASN A 543 -10.18 -69.09 36.45
N LYS A 544 -10.54 -68.08 35.64
CA LYS A 544 -9.61 -67.06 35.13
C LYS A 544 -10.10 -65.68 35.47
N ASP A 545 -9.20 -64.89 36.03
CA ASP A 545 -9.45 -63.52 36.39
C ASP A 545 -9.04 -62.57 35.28
N ILE A 546 -9.89 -61.60 34.99
CA ILE A 546 -9.52 -60.41 34.22
C ILE A 546 -9.54 -59.23 35.19
N GLY A 547 -8.36 -58.69 35.50
CA GLY A 547 -8.23 -57.53 36.39
C GLY A 547 -6.81 -57.03 36.57
N GLY A 548 -6.68 -55.82 37.11
CA GLY A 548 -5.39 -55.20 37.41
C GLY A 548 -5.50 -53.68 37.45
N THR A 549 -4.63 -53.03 38.23
CA THR A 549 -4.64 -51.57 38.42
C THR A 549 -4.30 -50.78 37.15
N GLY A 550 -3.90 -51.45 36.07
CA GLY A 550 -3.47 -50.86 34.80
C GLY A 550 -4.45 -50.95 33.62
N MET A 551 -5.66 -51.49 33.77
CA MET A 551 -6.63 -51.48 32.67
C MET A 551 -7.18 -50.05 32.45
N THR A 552 -6.71 -49.40 31.39
CA THR A 552 -7.34 -48.17 30.87
C THR A 552 -8.31 -48.56 29.76
N THR A 553 -9.59 -48.58 30.11
CA THR A 553 -10.65 -48.75 29.10
C THR A 553 -11.04 -47.38 28.61
N GLN A 554 -10.89 -47.11 27.31
CA GLN A 554 -11.46 -45.90 26.71
C GLN A 554 -12.83 -46.24 26.14
N ILE A 555 -13.85 -45.58 26.65
CA ILE A 555 -15.18 -45.64 26.07
C ILE A 555 -15.48 -44.26 25.57
N TYR A 556 -15.69 -44.20 24.27
CA TYR A 556 -16.15 -43.03 23.57
C TYR A 556 -17.67 -43.15 23.43
N ALA A 557 -18.42 -42.16 23.91
CA ALA A 557 -19.81 -42.02 23.52
C ALA A 557 -20.02 -40.72 22.77
N GLU A 558 -20.82 -40.81 21.71
CA GLU A 558 -21.20 -39.70 20.86
C GLU A 558 -22.70 -39.50 20.99
N TRP A 559 -23.12 -38.31 21.39
CA TRP A 559 -24.51 -37.91 21.31
C TRP A 559 -24.78 -37.27 19.95
N THR A 560 -25.83 -37.71 19.27
CA THR A 560 -26.29 -37.15 18.00
C THR A 560 -27.77 -36.82 18.10
N LYS A 561 -28.14 -35.57 17.81
CA LYS A 561 -29.53 -35.18 17.57
C LYS A 561 -29.90 -35.54 16.14
N ASN A 562 -31.03 -36.22 15.95
CA ASN A 562 -31.61 -36.33 14.61
C ASN A 562 -32.47 -35.08 14.38
N GLY A 563 -32.00 -34.16 13.54
CA GLY A 563 -32.67 -32.90 13.21
C GLY A 563 -32.11 -32.31 11.93
#